data_AF-A0A1V9F856-F1
#
_entry.id   AF-A0A1V9F856-F1
#
_cell.length_a   1.000
_cell.length_b   1.000
_cell.length_c   1.000
_cell.angle_alpha   90.00
_cell.angle_beta   90.00
_cell.angle_gamma   90.00
#
_symmetry.space_group_name_H-M   'P 1'
#
loop_
_entity.id
_entity.type
_entity.pdbx_description
1 polymer ?
#
loop_
_entity_poly.entity_id
_entity_poly.type
_entity_poly.pdbx_seq_one_letter_code
_entity_poly.pdbx_strand_id
1 'polypeptide(L)'
;MNTFTARVELHSASPIDYNNLYMEMQQESLVAAGPKAEGGNVEFKSKDKSSINEVIDAVVRAASKTGKKFSFTVMKDKNLDKLESRMRYHLQH
;
A
#
# COMPACT_ATOMS: atom_id res chain seq x y z
N MET A 1 -13.95 -7.15 -2.95
CA MET A 1 -12.89 -6.42 -3.68
C MET A 1 -11.54 -6.91 -3.20
N ASN A 2 -10.55 -7.00 -4.09
CA ASN A 2 -9.17 -7.27 -3.65
C ASN A 2 -8.61 -5.96 -3.10
N THR A 3 -8.12 -5.97 -1.87
CA THR A 3 -7.35 -4.87 -1.31
C THR A 3 -5.87 -5.23 -1.38
N PHE A 4 -5.02 -4.23 -1.58
CA PHE A 4 -3.57 -4.38 -1.64
C PHE A 4 -2.93 -3.38 -0.69
N THR A 5 -1.83 -3.80 -0.09
CA THR A 5 -0.98 -2.97 0.76
C THR A 5 0.39 -2.85 0.10
N ALA A 6 0.78 -1.62 -0.20
CA ALA A 6 2.09 -1.27 -0.72
C ALA A 6 2.98 -0.76 0.41
N ARG A 7 4.10 -1.42 0.65
CA ARG A 7 5.16 -0.97 1.54
C ARG A 7 6.22 -0.26 0.71
N VAL A 8 6.57 0.97 1.06
CA VAL A 8 7.51 1.82 0.32
C VAL A 8 8.58 2.33 1.28
N GLU A 9 9.83 2.32 0.83
CA GLU A 9 10.96 2.87 1.54
C GLU A 9 11.73 3.80 0.62
N LEU A 10 11.98 5.03 1.05
CA LEU A 10 12.82 5.98 0.34
C LEU A 10 14.24 5.93 0.91
N HIS A 11 15.23 5.81 0.03
CA HIS A 11 16.64 5.72 0.39
C HIS A 11 17.23 7.13 0.50
N SER A 12 17.98 7.39 1.59
CA SER A 12 18.60 8.69 1.87
C SER A 12 17.59 9.85 1.80
N ALA A 13 16.40 9.62 2.34
CA ALA A 13 15.28 10.55 2.36
C ALA A 13 15.14 11.23 3.72
N SER A 14 14.70 12.49 3.70
CA SER A 14 14.35 13.28 4.86
C SER A 14 12.84 13.23 5.12
N PRO A 15 12.35 13.65 6.29
CA PRO A 15 10.91 13.65 6.61
C PRO A 15 10.05 14.40 5.57
N ILE A 16 10.61 15.44 4.95
CA ILE A 16 9.97 16.22 3.88
C ILE A 16 9.67 15.35 2.66
N ASP A 17 10.59 14.48 2.27
CA ASP A 17 10.42 13.57 1.12
C ASP A 17 9.30 12.56 1.37
N TYR A 18 9.19 12.07 2.61
CA TYR A 18 8.08 11.21 3.02
C TYR A 18 6.75 11.96 2.97
N ASN A 19 6.72 13.23 3.40
CA ASN A 19 5.49 14.03 3.27
C ASN A 19 5.07 14.21 1.80
N ASN A 20 6.03 14.45 0.90
CA ASN A 20 5.77 14.50 -0.54
C ASN A 20 5.24 13.15 -1.06
N LEU A 21 5.84 12.04 -0.63
CA LEU A 21 5.36 10.69 -0.94
C LEU A 21 3.90 10.48 -0.50
N TYR A 22 3.54 10.90 0.71
CA TYR A 22 2.16 10.80 1.20
C TYR A 22 1.17 11.59 0.34
N MET A 23 1.56 12.79 -0.10
CA MET A 23 0.72 13.63 -0.97
C MET A 23 0.52 13.01 -2.35
N GLU A 24 1.58 12.46 -2.95
CA GLU A 24 1.52 11.83 -4.26
C GLU A 24 0.75 10.50 -4.23
N MET A 25 0.94 9.69 -3.18
CA MET A 25 0.19 8.45 -2.99
C MET A 25 -1.31 8.73 -2.83
N GLN A 26 -1.68 9.79 -2.11
CA GLN A 26 -3.08 10.16 -1.92
C GLN A 26 -3.76 10.57 -3.24
N GLN A 27 -3.05 11.29 -4.12
CA GLN A 27 -3.54 11.60 -5.48
C GLN A 27 -3.78 10.33 -6.30
N GLU A 28 -2.97 9.30 -6.06
CA GLU A 28 -3.08 7.99 -6.69
C GLU A 28 -4.04 7.03 -5.95
N SER A 29 -4.99 7.51 -5.14
CA SER A 29 -5.94 6.67 -4.39
C SER A 29 -5.29 5.60 -3.48
N LEU A 30 -4.07 5.87 -3.00
CA LEU A 30 -3.34 5.07 -2.02
C LEU A 30 -3.32 5.83 -0.69
N VAL A 31 -3.92 5.23 0.34
CA VAL A 31 -4.05 5.87 1.66
C VAL A 31 -3.07 5.27 2.64
N ALA A 32 -2.50 6.07 3.55
CA ALA A 32 -1.62 5.54 4.58
C ALA A 32 -2.33 4.46 5.42
N ALA A 33 -1.67 3.31 5.62
CA ALA A 33 -2.19 2.20 6.42
C ALA A 33 -2.03 2.42 7.93
N GLY A 34 -1.28 3.46 8.32
CA GLY A 34 -0.94 3.79 9.70
C GLY A 34 -0.51 5.26 9.84
N PRO A 35 0.05 5.66 11.00
CA PRO A 35 0.52 7.03 11.21
C PRO A 35 1.59 7.41 10.18
N LYS A 36 1.63 8.69 9.81
CA LYS A 36 2.67 9.21 8.91
C LYS A 36 4.04 8.99 9.57
N ALA A 37 4.90 8.21 8.94
CA ALA A 37 6.26 8.02 9.40
C ALA A 37 7.17 9.09 8.79
N GLU A 38 8.16 9.52 9.56
CA GLU A 38 9.19 10.48 9.14
C GLU A 38 10.41 9.79 8.50
N GLY A 39 10.40 8.46 8.41
CA GLY A 39 11.49 7.66 7.88
C GLY A 39 11.18 6.16 7.83
N GLY A 40 12.02 5.42 7.10
CA GLY A 40 11.95 3.97 7.01
C GLY A 40 10.85 3.46 6.08
N ASN A 41 10.17 2.40 6.49
CA ASN A 41 9.14 1.74 5.70
C ASN A 41 7.77 2.33 6.03
N VAL A 42 7.08 2.81 5.00
CA VAL A 42 5.72 3.33 5.08
C VAL A 42 4.76 2.45 4.30
N GLU A 43 3.57 2.25 4.83
CA GLU A 43 2.57 1.36 4.24
C GLU A 43 1.37 2.14 3.73
N PHE A 44 0.89 1.78 2.53
CA PHE A 44 -0.24 2.38 1.86
C PHE A 44 -1.25 1.32 1.43
N LYS A 45 -2.52 1.50 1.73
CA LYS A 45 -3.62 0.65 1.27
C LYS A 45 -4.24 1.21 0.00
N SER A 46 -4.49 0.33 -0.97
CA SER A 46 -5.23 0.66 -2.18
C SER A 46 -6.72 0.82 -1.86
N LYS A 47 -7.32 1.96 -2.21
CA LYS A 47 -8.76 2.19 -2.03
C LYS A 47 -9.56 1.73 -3.25
N ASP A 48 -9.25 2.29 -4.42
CA ASP A 48 -10.04 2.12 -5.64
C ASP A 48 -9.39 1.18 -6.67
N LYS A 49 -8.14 0.74 -6.42
CA LYS A 49 -7.37 -0.08 -7.35
C LYS A 49 -7.64 -1.57 -7.11
N SER A 50 -8.09 -2.25 -8.15
CA SER A 50 -8.51 -3.66 -8.08
C SER A 50 -7.46 -4.65 -8.58
N SER A 51 -6.44 -4.17 -9.29
CA SER A 51 -5.37 -5.00 -9.85
C SER A 51 -4.00 -4.65 -9.25
N ILE A 52 -3.17 -5.66 -9.04
CA ILE A 52 -1.80 -5.47 -8.52
C ILE A 52 -0.96 -4.57 -9.44
N ASN A 53 -1.14 -4.67 -10.76
CA ASN A 53 -0.41 -3.85 -11.74
C ASN A 53 -0.77 -2.36 -11.61
N GLU A 54 -2.04 -2.04 -11.35
CA GLU A 54 -2.47 -0.65 -11.13
C GLU A 54 -1.87 -0.07 -9.85
N VAL A 55 -1.74 -0.89 -8.81
CA VAL A 55 -1.10 -0.50 -7.54
C VAL A 55 0.40 -0.29 -7.73
N ILE A 56 1.07 -1.19 -8.44
CA ILE A 56 2.50 -1.07 -8.77
C ILE A 56 2.77 0.21 -9.56
N ASP A 57 2.03 0.43 -10.65
CA ASP A 57 2.19 1.60 -11.51
C ASP A 57 1.98 2.90 -10.74
N ALA A 58 0.94 2.98 -9.91
CA ALA A 58 0.71 4.15 -9.05
C ALA A 58 1.80 4.38 -8.00
N VAL A 59 2.27 3.32 -7.34
CA VAL A 59 3.36 3.41 -6.35
C VAL A 59 4.64 3.91 -7.01
N VAL A 60 4.97 3.38 -8.19
CA VAL A 60 6.14 3.80 -8.96
C VAL A 60 6.01 5.26 -9.41
N ARG A 61 4.86 5.67 -9.93
CA ARG A 61 4.62 7.08 -10.33
C ARG A 61 4.76 8.04 -9.17
N ALA A 62 4.10 7.74 -8.03
CA ALA A 62 4.14 8.59 -6.85
C ALA A 62 5.55 8.65 -6.23
N ALA A 63 6.22 7.50 -6.06
CA ALA A 63 7.55 7.45 -5.48
C ALA A 63 8.61 8.10 -6.38
N SER A 64 8.48 7.99 -7.70
CA SER A 64 9.42 8.63 -8.65
C SER A 64 9.39 10.16 -8.57
N LYS A 65 8.24 10.75 -8.25
CA LYS A 65 8.10 12.21 -8.09
C LYS A 65 8.82 12.76 -6.86
N THR A 66 9.20 11.91 -5.91
CA THR A 66 10.02 12.33 -4.76
C THR A 66 11.47 12.62 -5.15
N GLY A 67 11.92 12.18 -6.33
CA GLY A 67 13.31 12.32 -6.78
C GLY A 67 14.30 11.46 -5.98
N LYS A 68 13.83 10.59 -5.09
CA LYS A 68 14.66 9.68 -4.29
C LYS A 68 14.70 8.30 -4.91
N LYS A 69 15.78 7.55 -4.61
CA LYS A 69 15.79 6.10 -4.83
C LYS A 69 14.79 5.46 -3.88
N PHE A 70 14.05 4.47 -4.34
CA PHE A 70 13.02 3.83 -3.54
C PHE A 70 12.98 2.32 -3.77
N SER A 71 12.56 1.61 -2.74
CA SER A 71 12.19 0.19 -2.80
C SER A 71 10.73 0.06 -2.42
N PHE A 72 10.02 -0.88 -3.03
CA PHE A 72 8.63 -1.12 -2.67
C PHE A 72 8.26 -2.60 -2.79
N THR A 73 7.27 -3.00 -2.00
CA THR A 73 6.67 -4.33 -2.00
C THR A 73 5.16 -4.18 -2.01
N VAL A 74 4.47 -4.80 -2.98
CA VAL A 74 3.01 -4.82 -3.02
C VAL A 74 2.51 -6.18 -2.58
N MET A 75 1.62 -6.19 -1.58
CA MET A 75 1.04 -7.38 -0.98
C MET A 75 -0.46 -7.38 -1.23
N LYS A 76 -1.02 -8.53 -1.60
CA LYS A 76 -2.48 -8.70 -1.65
C LYS A 76 -2.98 -8.99 -0.24
N ASP A 77 -3.89 -8.16 0.24
CA ASP A 77 -4.53 -8.35 1.52
C ASP A 77 -5.44 -9.59 1.44
N LYS A 78 -5.18 -10.58 2.32
CA LYS A 78 -6.07 -11.73 2.44
C LYS A 78 -7.29 -11.26 3.23
N ASN A 79 -8.41 -11.06 2.54
CA ASN A 79 -9.71 -10.86 3.19
C ASN A 79 -10.01 -12.09 4.05
N LEU A 80 -9.72 -12.01 5.35
CA LEU A 80 -9.93 -13.08 6.33
C LEU A 80 -11.42 -13.44 6.46
N ASP A 81 -12.30 -12.48 6.14
CA ASP A 81 -13.76 -12.59 6.22
C ASP A 81 -14.35 -13.74 5.36
N LYS A 82 -13.74 -14.02 4.19
CA LYS A 82 -14.15 -15.17 3.36
C LYS A 82 -13.64 -16.53 3.87
N LEU A 83 -12.63 -16.54 4.73
CA LEU A 83 -12.06 -17.77 5.27
C LEU A 83 -12.92 -18.32 6.42
N GLU A 84 -13.43 -17.44 7.28
CA GLU A 84 -14.27 -17.82 8.42
C GLU A 84 -15.63 -18.37 7.98
N SER A 85 -16.24 -17.77 6.95
CA SER A 85 -17.51 -18.26 6.39
C SER A 85 -17.37 -19.64 5.75
N ARG A 86 -16.21 -20.01 5.16
CA ARG A 86 -15.98 -21.38 4.65
C ARG A 86 -15.72 -22.41 5.74
N MET A 87 -15.09 -22.00 6.85
CA MET A 87 -14.80 -22.90 7.97
C MET A 87 -16.06 -23.29 8.76
N ARG A 88 -17.04 -22.38 8.89
CA ARG A 88 -18.31 -22.68 9.59
C ARG A 88 -19.20 -23.70 8.88
N TYR A 89 -19.17 -23.77 7.55
CA TYR A 89 -19.96 -24.77 6.79
C TYR A 89 -19.42 -26.20 6.88
N HIS A 90 -18.16 -26.40 7.29
CA HIS A 90 -17.55 -27.73 7.37
C HIS A 90 -17.67 -28.38 8.76
N LEU A 91 -18.22 -27.67 9.74
CA LEU A 91 -18.43 -28.16 11.12
C LEU A 91 -19.88 -28.55 11.40
N GLN A 92 -20.77 -28.46 10.40
CA GLN A 92 -22.20 -28.71 10.56
C GLN A 92 -22.74 -29.83 9.64
N HIS A 93 -21.86 -30.64 9.06
CA HIS A 93 -22.21 -31.83 8.28
C HIS A 93 -21.45 -33.06 8.76
#